data_AF-A0A0F8ZTJ2-F1
#
_entry.id   AF-A0A0F8ZTJ2-F1
#
_cell.length_a   1.000
_cell.length_b   1.000
_cell.length_c   1.000
_cell.angle_alpha   90.00
_cell.angle_beta   90.00
_cell.angle_gamma   90.00
#
_symmetry.space_group_name_H-M   'P 1'
#
loop_
_entity.id
_entity.type
_entity.pdbx_description
1 polymer ?
#
loop_
_entity_poly.entity_id
_entity_poly.type
_entity_poly.pdbx_seq_one_letter_code
_entity_poly.pdbx_strand_id
1 'polypeptide(L)'
;MKQKLTHWVMKEHKDLILKGKGKFRHRDRRMREKFEIKPEGFWLSVNGSWERWLEGNWDEWLKGKVCLQAELEGDINLFVIKTKQQFLDKFKELTGKELDESSPIRFDYHEFHKKLMEHYDGMMLLSEPFWKHRLDFGFMYFYGWDCESICVWNRKKIKFKEVKK
;
A
#
# COMPACT_ATOMS: atom_id res chain seq x y z
N MET A 1 -7.63 20.89 -4.03
CA MET A 1 -8.19 19.84 -4.90
C MET A 1 -8.32 18.55 -4.11
N LYS A 2 -9.46 17.85 -4.19
CA LYS A 2 -9.66 16.55 -3.52
C LYS A 2 -8.80 15.49 -4.25
N GLN A 3 -8.00 14.71 -3.53
CA GLN A 3 -7.16 13.67 -4.13
C GLN A 3 -8.03 12.65 -4.89
N LYS A 4 -7.60 12.26 -6.10
CA LYS A 4 -8.23 11.18 -6.86
C LYS A 4 -7.59 9.86 -6.46
N LEU A 5 -8.40 8.92 -5.98
CA LEU A 5 -7.93 7.58 -5.60
C LEU A 5 -8.45 6.54 -6.59
N THR A 6 -7.57 5.65 -7.03
CA THR A 6 -7.92 4.57 -7.97
C THR A 6 -7.37 3.23 -7.49
N HIS A 7 -8.08 2.15 -7.81
CA HIS A 7 -7.67 0.79 -7.51
C HIS A 7 -7.72 -0.06 -8.77
N TRP A 8 -6.61 -0.73 -9.08
CA TRP A 8 -6.50 -1.63 -10.21
C TRP A 8 -6.83 -3.05 -9.79
N VAL A 9 -7.74 -3.69 -10.51
CA VAL A 9 -8.20 -5.04 -10.22
C VAL A 9 -8.37 -5.83 -11.51
N MET A 10 -8.20 -7.16 -11.44
CA MET A 10 -8.54 -8.06 -12.54
C MET A 10 -10.00 -7.85 -12.97
N LYS A 11 -10.27 -7.83 -14.28
CA LYS A 11 -11.59 -7.56 -14.85
C LYS A 11 -12.65 -8.52 -14.30
N GLU A 12 -12.32 -9.79 -14.13
CA GLU A 12 -13.19 -10.83 -13.58
C GLU A 12 -13.55 -10.61 -12.09
N HIS A 13 -12.77 -9.85 -11.34
CA HIS A 13 -13.03 -9.54 -9.94
C HIS A 13 -13.75 -8.21 -9.73
N LYS A 14 -13.95 -7.42 -10.79
CA LYS A 14 -14.55 -6.07 -10.74
C LYS A 14 -15.86 -6.05 -9.95
N ASP A 15 -16.80 -6.93 -10.30
CA ASP A 15 -18.14 -6.94 -9.71
C ASP A 15 -18.10 -7.36 -8.23
N LEU A 16 -17.14 -8.20 -7.83
CA LEU A 16 -16.94 -8.58 -6.44
C LEU A 16 -16.48 -7.38 -5.60
N ILE A 17 -15.55 -6.58 -6.13
CA ILE A 17 -15.06 -5.37 -5.46
C ILE A 17 -16.18 -4.34 -5.31
N LEU A 18 -16.93 -4.09 -6.38
CA LEU A 18 -18.05 -3.12 -6.40
C LEU A 18 -19.17 -3.52 -5.43
N LYS A 19 -19.49 -4.82 -5.33
CA LYS A 19 -20.51 -5.35 -4.40
C LYS A 19 -20.03 -5.44 -2.95
N GLY A 20 -18.78 -5.04 -2.65
CA GLY A 20 -18.21 -5.15 -1.30
C GLY A 20 -17.87 -6.56 -0.83
N LYS A 21 -17.87 -7.54 -1.75
CA LYS A 21 -17.61 -8.95 -1.45
C LYS A 21 -16.17 -9.39 -1.78
N GLY A 22 -15.39 -8.54 -2.44
CA GLY A 22 -14.00 -8.80 -2.76
C GLY A 22 -13.11 -8.84 -1.52
N LYS A 23 -12.33 -9.90 -1.36
CA LYS A 23 -11.17 -9.92 -0.45
C LYS A 23 -9.95 -9.51 -1.24
N PHE A 24 -9.11 -8.66 -0.66
CA PHE A 24 -7.78 -8.47 -1.19
C PHE A 24 -6.95 -9.72 -0.91
N ARG A 25 -6.24 -10.23 -1.92
CA ARG A 25 -5.20 -11.25 -1.75
C ARG A 25 -4.00 -10.82 -2.59
N HIS A 26 -2.99 -10.25 -1.94
CA HIS A 26 -1.68 -10.14 -2.56
C HIS A 26 -1.06 -11.54 -2.56
N ARG A 27 -0.91 -12.12 -3.76
CA ARG A 27 -0.17 -13.35 -4.07
C ARG A 27 -0.47 -14.60 -3.20
N ASP A 28 0.07 -15.74 -3.60
CA ASP A 28 -0.05 -17.03 -2.93
C ASP A 28 0.49 -16.96 -1.49
N ARG A 29 -0.26 -17.50 -0.53
CA ARG A 29 0.06 -17.53 0.93
C ARG A 29 1.46 -18.08 1.21
N ARG A 30 1.97 -18.96 0.35
CA ARG A 30 3.27 -19.64 0.52
C ARG A 30 4.49 -18.73 0.32
N MET A 31 4.35 -17.61 -0.39
CA MET A 31 5.45 -16.65 -0.59
C MET A 31 5.50 -15.55 0.49
N ARG A 32 4.50 -15.50 1.38
CA ARG A 32 4.24 -14.40 2.33
C ARG A 32 5.14 -14.40 3.54
N GLU A 33 5.40 -15.57 4.10
CA GLU A 33 6.05 -15.70 5.42
C GLU A 33 7.55 -15.39 5.41
N LYS A 34 8.20 -15.26 4.24
CA LYS A 34 9.65 -15.07 4.15
C LYS A 34 10.10 -13.70 3.64
N PHE A 35 9.26 -12.93 2.94
CA PHE A 35 9.73 -11.75 2.19
C PHE A 35 8.71 -10.61 2.03
N GLU A 36 7.54 -10.64 2.68
CA GLU A 36 6.54 -9.58 2.48
C GLU A 36 6.88 -8.29 3.24
N ILE A 37 7.57 -7.40 2.50
CA ILE A 37 7.86 -6.02 2.88
C ILE A 37 6.58 -5.14 2.81
N LYS A 38 5.53 -5.60 2.11
CA LYS A 38 4.31 -4.81 1.85
C LYS A 38 3.17 -5.20 2.78
N PRO A 39 2.40 -4.22 3.31
CA PRO A 39 1.18 -4.51 4.05
C PRO A 39 0.10 -5.16 3.16
N GLU A 40 -0.72 -6.01 3.76
CA GLU A 40 -1.94 -6.53 3.13
C GLU A 40 -3.06 -5.49 3.20
N GLY A 41 -3.75 -5.24 2.08
CA GLY A 41 -4.89 -4.33 2.01
C GLY A 41 -5.21 -3.87 0.60
N PHE A 42 -6.24 -3.05 0.43
CA PHE A 42 -6.54 -2.42 -0.85
C PHE A 42 -5.53 -1.32 -1.13
N TRP A 43 -4.68 -1.54 -2.14
CA TRP A 43 -3.75 -0.54 -2.63
C TRP A 43 -4.44 0.44 -3.56
N LEU A 44 -4.36 1.72 -3.21
CA LEU A 44 -4.95 2.83 -3.92
C LEU A 44 -3.83 3.72 -4.49
N SER A 45 -3.88 3.95 -5.79
CA SER A 45 -3.08 4.97 -6.47
C SER A 45 -3.58 6.35 -6.09
N VAL A 46 -2.66 7.29 -5.89
CA VAL A 46 -2.94 8.67 -5.52
C VAL A 46 -2.67 9.57 -6.72
N ASN A 47 -3.70 10.25 -7.20
CA ASN A 47 -3.62 11.17 -8.34
C ASN A 47 -2.95 10.55 -9.58
N GLY A 48 -3.20 9.26 -9.86
CA GLY A 48 -2.63 8.57 -11.01
C GLY A 48 -1.16 8.16 -10.86
N SER A 49 -0.64 8.08 -9.62
CA SER A 49 0.77 7.75 -9.35
C SER A 49 1.18 6.38 -9.91
N TRP A 50 0.35 5.36 -9.70
CA TRP A 50 0.60 4.02 -10.24
C TRP A 50 0.54 3.99 -11.75
N GLU A 51 -0.44 4.66 -12.35
CA GLU A 51 -0.63 4.71 -13.80
C GLU A 51 0.62 5.27 -14.48
N ARG A 52 1.11 6.43 -13.99
CA ARG A 52 2.37 7.02 -14.48
C ARG A 52 3.58 6.11 -14.27
N TRP A 53 3.64 5.43 -13.12
CA TRP A 53 4.74 4.50 -12.85
C TRP A 53 4.71 3.30 -13.79
N LEU A 54 3.53 2.70 -14.00
CA LEU A 54 3.34 1.52 -14.85
C LEU A 54 3.63 1.83 -16.33
N GLU A 55 3.19 2.98 -16.85
CA GLU A 55 3.48 3.40 -18.22
C GLU A 55 4.98 3.45 -18.54
N GLY A 56 5.82 3.77 -17.55
CA GLY A 56 7.28 3.82 -17.71
C GLY A 56 8.05 2.56 -17.31
N ASN A 57 7.42 1.61 -16.60
CA ASN A 57 8.14 0.49 -15.97
C ASN A 57 7.54 -0.89 -16.27
N TRP A 58 6.22 -0.99 -16.46
CA TRP A 58 5.53 -2.28 -16.57
C TRP A 58 4.10 -2.16 -17.16
N ASP A 59 3.98 -1.66 -18.38
CA ASP A 59 2.70 -1.47 -19.07
C ASP A 59 1.89 -2.78 -19.21
N GLU A 60 2.56 -3.91 -19.47
CA GLU A 60 1.95 -5.23 -19.56
C GLU A 60 1.18 -5.64 -18.29
N TRP A 61 1.55 -5.10 -17.11
CA TRP A 61 0.83 -5.37 -15.87
C TRP A 61 -0.64 -4.92 -15.94
N LEU A 62 -0.96 -3.92 -16.75
CA LEU A 62 -2.33 -3.41 -16.93
C LEU A 62 -3.22 -4.37 -17.74
N LYS A 63 -2.64 -5.34 -18.46
CA LYS A 63 -3.38 -6.28 -19.29
C LYS A 63 -4.36 -7.10 -18.43
N GLY A 64 -5.63 -7.13 -18.87
CA GLY A 64 -6.72 -7.82 -18.17
C GLY A 64 -7.21 -7.14 -16.89
N LYS A 65 -6.69 -5.95 -16.54
CA LYS A 65 -7.13 -5.18 -15.37
C LYS A 65 -8.04 -4.02 -15.77
N VAL A 66 -8.86 -3.61 -14.82
CA VAL A 66 -9.71 -2.43 -14.89
C VAL A 66 -9.41 -1.52 -13.71
N CYS A 67 -9.54 -0.23 -13.94
CA CYS A 67 -9.38 0.79 -12.92
C CYS A 67 -10.75 1.14 -12.32
N LEU A 68 -10.84 1.08 -11.00
CA LEU A 68 -11.99 1.54 -10.23
C LEU A 68 -11.63 2.84 -9.51
N GLN A 69 -12.58 3.76 -9.41
CA GLN A 69 -12.44 4.90 -8.52
C GLN A 69 -12.68 4.43 -7.09
N ALA A 70 -11.83 4.88 -6.17
CA ALA A 70 -11.99 4.66 -4.74
C ALA A 70 -12.34 5.98 -4.03
N GLU A 71 -13.19 5.89 -3.03
CA GLU A 71 -13.49 6.96 -2.09
C GLU A 71 -13.28 6.42 -0.68
N LEU A 72 -12.55 7.16 0.15
CA LEU A 72 -12.43 6.86 1.57
C LEU A 72 -13.68 7.37 2.28
N GLU A 73 -14.28 6.54 3.12
CA GLU A 73 -15.53 6.85 3.84
C GLU A 73 -15.26 7.28 5.29
N GLY A 74 -15.96 8.34 5.71
CA GLY A 74 -15.91 8.88 7.07
C GLY A 74 -14.52 9.36 7.50
N ASP A 75 -14.30 9.40 8.81
CA ASP A 75 -12.98 9.65 9.40
C ASP A 75 -12.17 8.36 9.32
N ILE A 76 -11.38 8.21 8.26
CA ILE A 76 -10.42 7.12 8.12
C ILE A 76 -9.15 7.43 8.92
N ASN A 77 -8.72 6.50 9.76
CA ASN A 77 -7.49 6.65 10.52
C ASN A 77 -6.30 6.06 9.76
N LEU A 78 -5.54 6.90 9.04
CA LEU A 78 -4.36 6.47 8.30
C LEU A 78 -3.07 6.80 9.04
N PHE A 79 -2.14 5.84 9.09
CA PHE A 79 -0.75 6.16 9.39
C PHE A 79 -0.09 6.78 8.14
N VAL A 80 0.07 8.11 8.14
CA VAL A 80 0.68 8.84 7.03
C VAL A 80 2.18 8.98 7.25
N ILE A 81 2.96 8.31 6.42
CA ILE A 81 4.44 8.35 6.41
C ILE A 81 4.88 9.60 5.65
N LYS A 82 5.37 10.58 6.40
CA LYS A 82 5.90 11.85 5.92
C LYS A 82 7.42 11.85 5.84
N THR A 83 8.10 11.04 6.65
CA THR A 83 9.57 10.94 6.68
C THR A 83 10.00 9.51 6.97
N LYS A 84 11.25 9.15 6.61
CA LYS A 84 11.87 7.87 7.02
C LYS A 84 11.90 7.75 8.54
N GLN A 85 12.32 8.80 9.26
CA GLN A 85 12.44 8.77 10.72
C GLN A 85 11.10 8.48 11.41
N GLN A 86 10.00 9.12 10.96
CA GLN A 86 8.67 8.85 11.51
C GLN A 86 8.27 7.37 11.37
N PHE A 87 8.65 6.75 10.24
CA PHE A 87 8.44 5.31 10.06
C PHE A 87 9.27 4.49 11.04
N LEU A 88 10.56 4.79 11.20
CA LEU A 88 11.45 4.09 12.13
C LEU A 88 10.95 4.21 13.58
N ASP A 89 10.54 5.41 13.99
CA ASP A 89 10.02 5.66 15.35
C ASP A 89 8.75 4.86 15.60
N LYS A 90 7.81 4.88 14.64
CA LYS A 90 6.56 4.09 14.75
C LYS A 90 6.83 2.59 14.73
N PHE A 91 7.81 2.13 13.96
CA PHE A 91 8.23 0.73 13.94
C PHE A 91 8.75 0.30 15.32
N LYS A 92 9.64 1.10 15.91
CA LYS A 92 10.18 0.86 17.26
C LYS A 92 9.09 0.91 18.33
N GLU A 93 8.20 1.89 18.26
CA GLU A 93 7.06 2.03 19.19
C GLU A 93 6.18 0.78 19.21
N LEU A 94 5.82 0.24 18.03
CA LEU A 94 4.88 -0.87 17.92
C LEU A 94 5.50 -2.25 18.14
N THR A 95 6.78 -2.43 17.79
CA THR A 95 7.45 -3.74 17.83
C THR A 95 8.47 -3.88 18.95
N GLY A 96 8.91 -2.77 19.56
CA GLY A 96 10.02 -2.73 20.51
C GLY A 96 11.40 -2.98 19.87
N LYS A 97 11.47 -3.11 18.53
CA LYS A 97 12.70 -3.44 17.79
C LYS A 97 13.24 -2.21 17.07
N GLU A 98 14.56 -2.13 16.96
CA GLU A 98 15.22 -1.17 16.08
C GLU A 98 15.51 -1.82 14.72
N LEU A 99 15.41 -1.02 13.66
CA LEU A 99 15.82 -1.45 12.34
C LEU A 99 17.34 -1.33 12.24
N ASP A 100 18.02 -2.46 12.30
CA ASP A 100 19.46 -2.56 12.03
C ASP A 100 19.75 -2.37 10.54
N GLU A 101 20.20 -1.16 10.19
CA GLU A 101 20.55 -0.78 8.81
C GLU A 101 21.69 -1.63 8.21
N SER A 102 22.44 -2.36 9.04
CA SER A 102 23.49 -3.29 8.58
C SER A 102 22.96 -4.64 8.09
N SER A 103 21.69 -4.96 8.36
CA SER A 103 21.06 -6.23 7.94
C SER A 103 19.62 -6.03 7.42
N PRO A 104 19.45 -5.38 6.25
CA PRO A 104 18.14 -5.00 5.69
C PRO A 104 17.21 -6.17 5.36
N ILE A 105 17.74 -7.39 5.26
CA ILE A 105 17.02 -8.61 4.86
C ILE A 105 16.27 -9.26 6.03
N ARG A 106 16.50 -8.83 7.27
CA ARG A 106 15.99 -9.51 8.49
C ARG A 106 14.81 -8.80 9.17
N PHE A 107 14.20 -7.81 8.53
CA PHE A 107 13.12 -7.06 9.17
C PHE A 107 11.80 -7.82 9.13
N ASP A 108 11.22 -8.04 10.32
CA ASP A 108 9.87 -8.58 10.48
C ASP A 108 8.84 -7.45 10.28
N TYR A 109 8.68 -7.00 9.03
CA TYR A 109 7.65 -6.03 8.68
C TYR A 109 6.23 -6.57 8.92
N HIS A 110 6.07 -7.89 8.97
CA HIS A 110 4.79 -8.53 9.22
C HIS A 110 4.29 -8.28 10.64
N GLU A 111 5.15 -8.38 11.66
CA GLU A 111 4.80 -7.98 13.03
C GLU A 111 4.41 -6.50 13.09
N PHE A 112 5.18 -5.63 12.44
CA PHE A 112 4.85 -4.20 12.37
C PHE A 112 3.48 -3.97 11.72
N HIS A 113 3.18 -4.60 10.59
CA HIS A 113 1.88 -4.46 9.92
C HIS A 113 0.74 -4.96 10.79
N LYS A 114 0.90 -6.12 11.45
CA LYS A 114 -0.10 -6.64 12.39
C LYS A 114 -0.42 -5.64 13.50
N LYS A 115 0.60 -5.09 14.14
CA LYS A 115 0.45 -4.07 15.19
C LYS A 115 -0.17 -2.79 14.65
N LEU A 116 0.24 -2.35 13.46
CA LEU A 116 -0.32 -1.17 12.83
C LEU A 116 -1.82 -1.34 12.52
N MET A 117 -2.25 -2.53 12.12
CA MET A 117 -3.66 -2.87 11.86
C MET A 117 -4.53 -2.83 13.13
N GLU A 118 -3.95 -2.99 14.32
CA GLU A 118 -4.68 -2.86 15.60
C GLU A 118 -5.09 -1.40 15.89
N HIS A 119 -4.39 -0.42 15.30
CA HIS A 119 -4.54 1.01 15.62
C HIS A 119 -5.06 1.88 14.47
N TYR A 120 -4.85 1.46 13.22
CA TYR A 120 -5.15 2.24 12.03
C TYR A 120 -6.07 1.47 11.07
N ASP A 121 -6.74 2.19 10.16
CA ASP A 121 -7.55 1.64 9.06
C ASP A 121 -6.70 1.35 7.81
N GLY A 122 -5.53 1.97 7.72
CA GLY A 122 -4.61 1.89 6.61
C GLY A 122 -3.35 2.72 6.84
N MET A 123 -2.52 2.81 5.81
CA MET A 123 -1.33 3.64 5.81
C MET A 123 -1.09 4.26 4.43
N MET A 124 -0.46 5.43 4.42
CA MET A 124 -0.14 6.19 3.22
C MET A 124 1.35 6.52 3.20
N LEU A 125 2.02 6.28 2.07
CA LEU A 125 3.37 6.73 1.82
C LEU A 125 3.32 7.93 0.89
N LEU A 126 3.79 9.09 1.35
CA LEU A 126 3.89 10.29 0.51
C LEU A 126 5.03 10.17 -0.51
N SER A 127 4.92 10.91 -1.62
CA SER A 127 5.90 10.88 -2.70
C SER A 127 7.30 11.32 -2.27
N GLU A 128 7.45 12.41 -1.52
CA GLU A 128 8.76 12.92 -1.08
C GLU A 128 9.59 11.90 -0.28
N PRO A 129 9.08 11.30 0.82
CA PRO A 129 9.85 10.31 1.57
C PRO A 129 10.14 9.06 0.75
N PHE A 130 9.23 8.67 -0.16
CA PHE A 130 9.48 7.58 -1.10
C PHE A 130 10.69 7.88 -2.01
N TRP A 131 10.66 8.96 -2.79
CA TRP A 131 11.72 9.22 -3.78
C TRP A 131 13.08 9.44 -3.14
N LYS A 132 13.10 10.02 -1.94
CA LYS A 132 14.33 10.27 -1.18
C LYS A 132 15.01 9.00 -0.65
N HIS A 133 14.23 7.99 -0.26
CA HIS A 133 14.75 6.83 0.48
C HIS A 133 14.50 5.47 -0.20
N ARG A 134 13.83 5.42 -1.36
CA ARG A 134 13.53 4.15 -2.05
C ARG A 134 14.77 3.34 -2.47
N LEU A 135 15.93 3.98 -2.65
CA LEU A 135 17.20 3.30 -3.01
C LEU A 135 18.15 3.16 -1.82
N ASP A 136 17.67 3.40 -0.60
CA ASP A 136 18.46 3.19 0.61
C ASP A 136 18.58 1.67 0.85
N PHE A 137 19.75 1.11 0.53
CA PHE A 137 19.99 -0.33 0.66
C PHE A 137 19.85 -0.84 2.10
N GLY A 138 20.08 0.02 3.11
CA GLY A 138 19.83 -0.31 4.51
C GLY A 138 18.34 -0.30 4.90
N PHE A 139 17.47 0.19 4.01
CA PHE A 139 16.05 0.40 4.24
C PHE A 139 15.21 0.12 2.98
N MET A 140 14.98 -1.17 2.70
CA MET A 140 14.25 -1.61 1.50
C MET A 140 12.72 -1.48 1.59
N TYR A 141 12.18 -0.95 2.70
CA TYR A 141 10.73 -0.85 2.90
C TYR A 141 10.06 -0.01 1.80
N PHE A 142 10.58 1.20 1.54
CA PHE A 142 9.99 2.08 0.52
C PHE A 142 10.27 1.60 -0.90
N TYR A 143 11.36 0.86 -1.15
CA TYR A 143 11.61 0.28 -2.47
C TYR A 143 10.42 -0.57 -2.93
N GLY A 144 9.85 -1.35 -2.01
CA GLY A 144 8.68 -2.16 -2.31
C GLY A 144 7.51 -1.31 -2.81
N TRP A 145 7.26 -0.11 -2.29
CA TRP A 145 6.02 0.62 -2.56
C TRP A 145 5.86 1.13 -4.00
N ASP A 146 6.93 1.13 -4.80
CA ASP A 146 6.99 1.54 -6.20
C ASP A 146 6.71 3.05 -6.46
N CYS A 147 5.77 3.67 -5.74
CA CYS A 147 5.50 5.12 -5.74
C CYS A 147 4.57 5.54 -4.57
N GLU A 148 4.07 6.78 -4.59
CA GLU A 148 3.06 7.29 -3.64
C GLU A 148 1.77 6.46 -3.73
N SER A 149 1.34 5.89 -2.62
CA SER A 149 0.12 5.07 -2.57
C SER A 149 -0.46 4.99 -1.15
N ILE A 150 -1.71 4.51 -1.08
CA ILE A 150 -2.38 4.20 0.19
C ILE A 150 -2.66 2.70 0.21
N CYS A 151 -2.34 2.02 1.30
CA CYS A 151 -2.81 0.67 1.56
C CYS A 151 -3.86 0.70 2.67
N VAL A 152 -5.10 0.33 2.36
CA VAL A 152 -6.22 0.34 3.32
C VAL A 152 -6.70 -1.09 3.57
N TRP A 153 -6.54 -1.58 4.81
CA TRP A 153 -7.02 -2.92 5.20
C TRP A 153 -8.45 -2.91 5.74
N ASN A 154 -8.94 -1.77 6.25
CA ASN A 154 -10.34 -1.65 6.64
C ASN A 154 -11.26 -1.43 5.43
N ARG A 155 -11.78 -2.54 4.86
CA ARG A 155 -12.70 -2.50 3.71
C ARG A 155 -13.96 -1.66 3.94
N LYS A 156 -14.42 -1.51 5.18
CA LYS A 156 -15.62 -0.70 5.49
C LYS A 156 -15.38 0.80 5.29
N LYS A 157 -14.12 1.23 5.19
CA LYS A 157 -13.71 2.62 4.96
C LYS A 157 -13.46 2.94 3.49
N ILE A 158 -13.84 2.04 2.56
CA ILE A 158 -13.60 2.21 1.13
C ILE A 158 -14.87 1.94 0.33
N LYS A 159 -15.22 2.88 -0.54
CA LYS A 159 -16.25 2.70 -1.56
C LYS A 159 -15.59 2.68 -2.93
N PHE A 160 -15.98 1.70 -3.76
CA PHE A 160 -15.53 1.61 -5.13
C PHE A 160 -16.65 1.99 -6.10
N LYS A 161 -16.29 2.69 -7.17
CA LYS A 161 -17.18 3.06 -8.28
C LYS A 161 -16.47 2.82 -9.60
N GLU A 162 -17.23 2.56 -10.65
CA GLU A 162 -16.66 2.51 -12.00
C GLU A 162 -16.20 3.91 -12.44
N VAL A 163 -15.06 3.96 -13.12
CA VAL A 163 -14.63 5.17 -13.82
C VAL A 163 -15.44 5.26 -15.10
N LYS A 164 -16.43 6.17 -15.17
CA LYS A 164 -17.05 6.52 -16.45
C LYS A 164 -15.99 7.24 -17.28
N LYS A 165 -15.61 6.64 -18.41
CA LYS A 165 -14.78 7.30 -19.43
C LYS A 165 -15.64 8.30 -20.20
#